data_AF-A0AAN5CI28-F1
#
_entry.id   AF-A0AAN5CI28-F1
#
_cell.length_a   1.000
_cell.length_b   1.000
_cell.length_c   1.000
_cell.angle_alpha   90.00
_cell.angle_beta   90.00
_cell.angle_gamma   90.00
#
_symmetry.space_group_name_H-M   'P 1'
#
loop_
_entity.id
_entity.type
_entity.pdbx_description
1 polymer ?
#
loop_
_entity_poly.entity_id
_entity_poly.type
_entity_poly.pdbx_seq_one_letter_code
_entity_poly.pdbx_strand_id
1 'polypeptide(L)'
;YYRILSSKTFKTSSIYRMIVFNGIANCMQFTAHMLWIQMGTLPNLHGYFAFLMDYHLVNMCIFINFFAFAVHTSSSFMIALNRLLSILKITRVANTFNQFSLVSSLLSALKLIARSMLVIVGYCYYDPVLSPTGQTHYVPVGKDMTLLAPWAIYSVTVGGVAKVLSGMLAFQLMNRE
;
A
#
# COMPACT_ATOMS: atom_id res chain seq x y z
N TYR A 1 -2.72 -0.50 -17.54
CA TYR A 1 -2.32 0.84 -17.04
C TYR A 1 -1.64 1.73 -18.08
N TYR A 2 -0.61 1.26 -18.81
CA TYR A 2 0.15 2.07 -19.77
C TYR A 2 -0.71 2.75 -20.87
N ARG A 3 -1.69 2.03 -21.43
CA ARG A 3 -2.60 2.55 -22.47
C ARG A 3 -3.48 3.73 -21.99
N ILE A 4 -3.81 3.77 -20.70
CA ILE A 4 -4.60 4.85 -20.08
C ILE A 4 -3.71 6.06 -19.80
N LEU A 5 -2.46 5.85 -19.37
CA LEU A 5 -1.47 6.90 -19.14
C LEU A 5 -1.01 7.60 -20.43
N SER A 6 -0.96 6.88 -21.56
CA SER A 6 -0.50 7.41 -22.85
C SER A 6 -1.58 8.13 -23.65
N SER A 7 -2.85 8.00 -23.27
CA SER A 7 -3.97 8.70 -23.93
C SER A 7 -3.97 10.19 -23.59
N LYS A 8 -4.04 11.04 -24.62
CA LYS A 8 -4.14 12.51 -24.47
C LYS A 8 -5.40 12.93 -23.71
N THR A 9 -6.51 12.21 -23.89
CA THR A 9 -7.81 12.52 -23.26
C THR A 9 -7.80 12.24 -21.75
N PHE A 10 -7.07 11.22 -21.30
CA PHE A 10 -6.99 10.84 -19.89
C PHE A 10 -5.81 11.49 -19.15
N LYS A 11 -4.85 12.06 -19.89
CA LYS A 11 -3.69 12.77 -19.31
C LYS A 11 -4.11 13.96 -18.45
N THR A 12 -5.20 14.65 -18.77
CA THR A 12 -5.62 15.88 -18.08
C THR A 12 -6.36 15.64 -16.77
N SER A 13 -6.94 14.46 -16.56
CA SER A 13 -7.73 14.17 -15.35
C SER A 13 -6.86 13.56 -14.24
N SER A 14 -6.72 14.30 -13.12
CA SER A 14 -5.96 13.88 -11.93
C SER A 14 -6.52 12.58 -11.32
N ILE A 15 -7.84 12.38 -11.37
CA ILE A 15 -8.52 11.18 -10.85
C ILE A 15 -8.04 9.91 -11.55
N TYR A 16 -7.95 9.93 -12.88
CA TYR A 16 -7.50 8.76 -13.63
C TYR A 16 -6.05 8.42 -13.29
N ARG A 17 -5.18 9.42 -13.12
CA ARG A 17 -3.81 9.21 -12.66
C ARG A 17 -3.78 8.54 -11.29
N MET A 18 -4.60 8.99 -10.34
CA MET A 18 -4.70 8.36 -9.01
C MET A 18 -5.17 6.92 -9.07
N ILE A 19 -6.15 6.60 -9.92
CA ILE A 19 -6.63 5.21 -10.12
C ILE A 19 -5.49 4.33 -10.66
N VAL A 20 -4.72 4.84 -11.63
CA VAL A 20 -3.57 4.11 -12.16
C VAL A 20 -2.49 3.90 -11.09
N PHE A 21 -2.16 4.95 -10.32
CA PHE A 21 -1.19 4.85 -9.23
C PHE A 21 -1.63 3.86 -8.16
N ASN A 22 -2.90 3.88 -7.79
CA ASN A 22 -3.51 2.94 -6.85
C ASN A 22 -3.34 1.49 -7.34
N GLY A 23 -3.62 1.25 -8.61
CA GLY A 23 -3.45 -0.06 -9.24
C GLY A 23 -2.00 -0.54 -9.23
N ILE A 24 -1.04 0.32 -9.60
CA ILE A 24 0.39 -0.01 -9.57
C ILE A 24 0.84 -0.31 -8.15
N ALA A 25 0.43 0.49 -7.18
CA ALA A 25 0.74 0.27 -5.77
C ALA A 25 0.21 -1.10 -5.30
N ASN A 26 -1.02 -1.46 -5.65
CA ASN A 26 -1.57 -2.76 -5.27
C ASN A 26 -0.80 -3.94 -5.90
N CYS A 27 -0.38 -3.83 -7.18
CA CYS A 27 0.47 -4.84 -7.82
C CYS A 27 1.84 -4.97 -7.13
N MET A 28 2.45 -3.83 -6.77
CA MET A 28 3.72 -3.79 -6.06
C MET A 28 3.60 -4.41 -4.66
N GLN A 29 2.52 -4.10 -3.94
CA GLN A 29 2.21 -4.68 -2.63
C GLN A 29 2.06 -6.20 -2.73
N PHE A 30 1.26 -6.68 -3.69
CA PHE A 30 1.05 -8.11 -3.91
C PHE A 30 2.36 -8.84 -4.21
N THR A 31 3.19 -8.29 -5.09
CA THR A 31 4.48 -8.89 -5.46
C THR A 31 5.43 -8.94 -4.26
N ALA A 32 5.55 -7.84 -3.51
CA ALA A 32 6.40 -7.79 -2.32
C ALA A 32 5.91 -8.73 -1.22
N HIS A 33 4.59 -8.84 -1.04
CA HIS A 33 3.99 -9.77 -0.08
C HIS A 33 4.25 -11.24 -0.44
N MET A 34 4.13 -11.60 -1.72
CA MET A 34 4.46 -12.94 -2.21
C MET A 34 5.94 -13.27 -1.95
N LEU A 35 6.85 -12.35 -2.25
CA LEU A 35 8.29 -12.55 -2.03
C LEU A 35 8.65 -12.67 -0.54
N TRP A 36 8.05 -11.86 0.33
CA TRP A 36 8.36 -11.87 1.77
C TRP A 36 7.72 -13.03 2.52
N ILE A 37 6.41 -13.31 2.33
CA ILE A 37 5.71 -14.35 3.09
C ILE A 37 5.85 -15.73 2.44
N GLN A 38 5.54 -15.85 1.15
CA GLN A 38 5.38 -17.17 0.54
C GLN A 38 6.71 -17.87 0.24
N MET A 39 7.79 -17.11 0.00
CA MET A 39 9.10 -17.72 -0.22
C MET A 39 9.72 -18.27 1.07
N GLY A 40 9.40 -17.70 2.23
CA GLY A 40 9.86 -18.21 3.52
C GLY A 40 9.12 -19.47 3.98
N THR A 41 7.88 -19.67 3.53
CA THR A 41 7.06 -20.84 3.92
C THR A 41 7.24 -22.05 3.02
N LEU A 42 7.70 -21.88 1.78
CA LEU A 42 7.87 -22.98 0.82
C LEU A 42 9.20 -23.72 1.05
N PRO A 43 9.19 -25.03 1.36
CA PRO A 43 10.41 -25.79 1.68
C PRO A 43 11.39 -25.83 0.49
N ASN A 44 10.87 -25.89 -0.74
CA ASN A 44 11.70 -25.93 -1.96
C ASN A 44 12.37 -24.59 -2.28
N LEU A 45 11.99 -23.49 -1.62
CA LEU A 45 12.54 -22.14 -1.86
C LEU A 45 13.43 -21.66 -0.71
N HIS A 46 13.71 -22.50 0.30
CA HIS A 46 14.49 -22.09 1.46
C HIS A 46 15.90 -21.61 1.14
N GLY A 47 16.60 -22.25 0.19
CA GLY A 47 17.92 -21.79 -0.25
C GLY A 47 17.89 -20.41 -0.90
N TYR A 48 16.85 -20.12 -1.67
CA TYR A 48 16.65 -18.79 -2.29
C TYR A 48 16.27 -17.74 -1.23
N PHE A 49 15.50 -18.15 -0.22
CA PHE A 49 15.15 -17.28 0.90
C PHE A 49 16.36 -16.94 1.78
N ALA A 50 17.24 -17.90 2.06
CA ALA A 50 18.51 -17.67 2.75
C ALA A 50 19.38 -16.66 1.97
N PHE A 51 19.48 -16.81 0.65
CA PHE A 51 20.13 -15.82 -0.21
C PHE A 51 19.49 -14.42 -0.05
N LEU A 52 18.17 -14.30 -0.13
CA LEU A 52 17.49 -13.01 0.06
C LEU A 52 17.76 -12.39 1.43
N MET A 53 17.91 -13.22 2.47
CA MET A 53 18.25 -12.79 3.83
C MET A 53 19.68 -12.28 3.94
N ASP A 54 20.65 -13.03 3.41
CA ASP A 54 22.07 -12.71 3.44
C ASP A 54 22.39 -11.37 2.77
N TYR A 55 21.65 -11.04 1.68
CA TYR A 55 21.79 -9.78 0.96
C TYR A 55 20.83 -8.68 1.45
N HIS A 56 20.13 -8.88 2.57
CA HIS A 56 19.13 -7.94 3.11
C HIS A 56 18.00 -7.55 2.11
N LEU A 57 17.78 -8.33 1.05
CA LEU A 57 16.75 -8.10 0.03
C LEU A 57 15.34 -8.32 0.59
N VAL A 58 15.24 -9.19 1.59
CA VAL A 58 14.05 -9.38 2.41
C VAL A 58 13.56 -8.05 3.02
N ASN A 59 14.46 -7.27 3.62
CA ASN A 59 14.11 -5.98 4.23
C ASN A 59 13.63 -4.97 3.19
N MET A 60 14.20 -5.01 1.97
CA MET A 60 13.72 -4.21 0.85
C MET A 60 12.31 -4.64 0.42
N CYS A 61 12.00 -5.93 0.42
CA CYS A 61 10.65 -6.42 0.12
C CYS A 61 9.63 -5.93 1.16
N ILE A 62 9.97 -6.00 2.46
CA ILE A 62 9.12 -5.44 3.52
C ILE A 62 8.88 -3.95 3.29
N PHE A 63 9.94 -3.19 3.03
CA PHE A 63 9.86 -1.76 2.78
C PHE A 63 8.93 -1.45 1.60
N ILE A 64 9.11 -2.15 0.49
CA ILE A 64 8.28 -2.00 -0.71
C ILE A 64 6.81 -2.34 -0.40
N ASN A 65 6.55 -3.39 0.36
CA ASN A 65 5.19 -3.78 0.76
C ASN A 65 4.50 -2.68 1.58
N PHE A 66 5.17 -2.13 2.61
CA PHE A 66 4.60 -1.04 3.42
C PHE A 66 4.44 0.25 2.62
N PHE A 67 5.43 0.60 1.79
CA PHE A 67 5.36 1.76 0.92
C PHE A 67 4.16 1.66 -0.04
N ALA A 68 4.01 0.51 -0.70
CA ALA A 68 2.93 0.23 -1.62
C ALA A 68 1.56 0.28 -0.93
N PHE A 69 1.43 -0.31 0.26
CA PHE A 69 0.21 -0.25 1.07
C PHE A 69 -0.19 1.19 1.43
N ALA A 70 0.78 2.03 1.78
CA ALA A 70 0.54 3.43 2.08
C ALA A 70 0.06 4.26 0.88
N VAL A 71 0.74 4.09 -0.25
CA VAL A 71 0.34 4.74 -1.51
C VAL A 71 -1.06 4.26 -1.91
N HIS A 72 -1.35 2.96 -1.77
CA HIS A 72 -2.66 2.38 -2.04
C HIS A 72 -3.77 2.98 -1.16
N THR A 73 -3.57 3.02 0.16
CA THR A 73 -4.57 3.54 1.12
C THR A 73 -4.82 5.03 0.91
N SER A 74 -3.75 5.82 0.72
CA SER A 74 -3.85 7.26 0.52
C SER A 74 -4.49 7.61 -0.82
N SER A 75 -4.10 6.94 -1.91
CA SER A 75 -4.74 7.12 -3.22
C SER A 75 -6.22 6.70 -3.21
N SER A 76 -6.58 5.60 -2.55
CA SER A 76 -7.97 5.15 -2.40
C SER A 76 -8.83 6.18 -1.65
N PHE A 77 -8.32 6.72 -0.55
CA PHE A 77 -9.00 7.77 0.21
C PHE A 77 -9.24 9.02 -0.64
N MET A 78 -8.22 9.48 -1.37
CA MET A 78 -8.33 10.66 -2.22
C MET A 78 -9.28 10.47 -3.39
N ILE A 79 -9.32 9.28 -3.99
CA ILE A 79 -10.31 8.94 -5.03
C ILE A 79 -11.73 8.98 -4.45
N ALA A 80 -11.96 8.38 -3.28
CA ALA A 80 -13.26 8.38 -2.62
C ALA A 80 -13.71 9.80 -2.27
N LEU A 81 -12.81 10.61 -1.71
CA LEU A 81 -13.07 12.00 -1.36
C LEU A 81 -13.39 12.86 -2.59
N ASN A 82 -12.64 12.69 -3.69
CA ASN A 82 -12.90 13.44 -4.92
C ASN A 82 -14.27 13.08 -5.52
N ARG A 83 -14.64 11.80 -5.50
CA ARG A 83 -15.98 11.36 -5.92
C ARG A 83 -17.09 11.92 -5.04
N LEU A 84 -16.89 11.95 -3.72
CA LEU A 84 -17.83 12.55 -2.76
C LEU A 84 -18.03 14.05 -3.05
N LEU A 85 -16.94 14.80 -3.22
CA LEU A 85 -16.98 16.23 -3.55
C LEU A 85 -17.71 16.50 -4.89
N SER A 86 -17.51 15.62 -5.86
CA SER A 86 -18.21 15.69 -7.15
C SER A 86 -19.73 15.49 -7.00
N ILE A 87 -20.18 14.58 -6.12
CA ILE A 87 -21.61 14.36 -5.87
C ILE A 87 -22.25 15.55 -5.16
N LEU A 88 -21.54 16.13 -4.17
CA LEU A 88 -22.00 17.31 -3.44
C LEU A 88 -22.05 18.57 -4.31
N LYS A 89 -21.71 18.48 -5.61
CA LYS A 89 -21.67 19.59 -6.58
C LYS A 89 -20.79 20.75 -6.13
N ILE A 90 -19.80 20.50 -5.27
CA ILE A 90 -18.84 21.52 -4.79
C ILE A 90 -17.72 21.66 -5.84
N THR A 91 -18.10 22.08 -7.05
CA THR A 91 -17.23 22.13 -8.25
C THR A 91 -16.07 23.11 -8.12
N ARG A 92 -16.24 24.20 -7.36
CA ARG A 92 -15.19 25.20 -7.16
C ARG A 92 -14.02 24.69 -6.31
N VAL A 93 -14.28 23.76 -5.39
CA VAL A 93 -13.27 23.15 -4.52
C VAL A 93 -12.58 21.98 -5.23
N ALA A 94 -13.29 21.24 -6.09
CA ALA A 94 -12.77 20.08 -6.81
C ALA A 94 -11.57 20.39 -7.72
N ASN A 95 -11.54 21.56 -8.35
CA ASN A 95 -10.47 21.91 -9.30
C ASN A 95 -9.14 22.25 -8.58
N THR A 96 -9.20 22.96 -7.45
CA THR A 96 -8.06 23.21 -6.56
C THR A 96 -7.61 21.93 -5.83
N PHE A 97 -8.56 21.05 -5.50
CA PHE A 97 -8.30 19.76 -4.89
C PHE A 97 -7.45 18.84 -5.78
N ASN A 98 -7.59 18.89 -7.10
CA ASN A 98 -6.85 17.99 -7.99
C ASN A 98 -5.32 18.20 -7.96
N GLN A 99 -4.83 19.42 -7.70
CA GLN A 99 -3.41 19.69 -7.49
C GLN A 99 -2.98 19.41 -6.05
N PHE A 100 -3.81 19.81 -5.07
CA PHE A 100 -3.56 19.53 -3.65
C PHE A 100 -3.53 18.03 -3.34
N SER A 101 -4.30 17.25 -4.10
CA SER A 101 -4.44 15.82 -4.00
C SER A 101 -3.15 15.06 -4.34
N LEU A 102 -2.49 15.45 -5.43
CA LEU A 102 -1.26 14.83 -5.87
C LEU A 102 -0.13 15.15 -4.87
N VAL A 103 -0.05 16.40 -4.42
CA VAL A 103 0.92 16.86 -3.41
C VAL A 103 0.68 16.17 -2.06
N SER A 104 -0.57 16.04 -1.62
CA SER A 104 -0.94 15.32 -0.39
C SER A 104 -0.62 13.83 -0.47
N SER A 105 -0.83 13.20 -1.64
CA SER A 105 -0.45 11.79 -1.87
C SER A 105 1.07 11.58 -1.84
N LEU A 106 1.84 12.54 -2.34
CA LEU A 106 3.31 12.50 -2.27
C LEU A 106 3.82 12.78 -0.86
N LEU A 107 3.22 13.71 -0.13
CA LEU A 107 3.57 14.00 1.27
C LEU A 107 3.23 12.86 2.22
N SER A 108 2.10 12.18 2.00
CA SER A 108 1.75 10.95 2.74
C SER A 108 2.70 9.81 2.41
N ALA A 109 3.08 9.64 1.14
CA ALA A 109 4.12 8.69 0.74
C ALA A 109 5.48 9.03 1.37
N LEU A 110 5.87 10.31 1.44
CA LEU A 110 7.14 10.77 2.02
C LEU A 110 7.21 10.53 3.54
N LYS A 111 6.12 10.84 4.27
CA LYS A 111 6.00 10.52 5.71
C LYS A 111 6.14 9.02 5.98
N LEU A 112 5.66 8.20 5.04
CA LEU A 112 5.79 6.75 5.14
C LEU A 112 7.17 6.24 4.74
N ILE A 113 7.85 6.82 3.76
CA ILE A 113 9.26 6.50 3.42
C ILE A 113 10.18 6.76 4.62
N ALA A 114 10.03 7.91 5.28
CA ALA A 114 10.79 8.25 6.49
C ALA A 114 10.57 7.23 7.63
N ARG A 115 9.45 6.50 7.59
CA ARG A 115 9.04 5.56 8.63
C ARG A 115 9.28 4.09 8.26
N SER A 116 9.18 3.70 6.99
CA SER A 116 9.58 2.36 6.56
C SER A 116 11.10 2.19 6.65
N MET A 117 11.87 3.28 6.71
CA MET A 117 13.24 3.29 7.23
C MET A 117 13.35 2.76 8.67
N LEU A 118 12.40 3.05 9.59
CA LEU A 118 12.41 2.46 10.94
C LEU A 118 12.22 0.94 10.90
N VAL A 119 11.41 0.42 9.97
CA VAL A 119 11.22 -1.04 9.81
C VAL A 119 12.52 -1.71 9.36
N ILE A 120 13.29 -1.07 8.47
CA ILE A 120 14.63 -1.51 8.06
C ILE A 120 15.61 -1.51 9.24
N VAL A 121 15.43 -0.60 10.22
CA VAL A 121 16.35 -0.41 11.36
C VAL A 121 16.17 -1.45 12.49
N GLY A 122 15.23 -2.41 12.39
CA GLY A 122 15.32 -3.64 13.21
C GLY A 122 14.06 -4.14 13.91
N TYR A 123 12.86 -3.93 13.35
CA TYR A 123 11.62 -4.42 13.98
C TYR A 123 11.12 -5.77 13.45
N CYS A 124 11.56 -6.18 12.26
CA CYS A 124 11.24 -7.48 11.68
C CYS A 124 12.55 -8.17 11.29
N TYR A 125 12.87 -9.28 11.96
CA TYR A 125 13.94 -10.18 11.55
C TYR A 125 13.39 -11.59 11.48
N TYR A 126 14.10 -12.48 10.78
CA TYR A 126 13.79 -13.89 10.79
C TYR A 126 14.75 -14.62 11.69
N ASP A 127 14.19 -15.47 12.55
CA ASP A 127 14.96 -16.36 13.41
C ASP A 127 15.03 -17.74 12.73
N PRO A 128 16.24 -18.29 12.50
CA PRO A 128 16.39 -19.64 11.97
C PRO A 128 16.05 -20.67 13.05
N VAL A 129 14.96 -21.42 12.83
CA VAL A 129 14.50 -22.52 13.70
C VAL A 129 14.77 -23.85 13.03
N LEU A 130 15.49 -24.76 13.68
CA LEU A 130 15.67 -26.12 13.17
C LEU A 130 14.40 -26.95 13.34
N SER A 131 13.97 -27.60 12.27
CA SER A 131 12.90 -28.60 12.29
C SER A 131 13.39 -29.94 12.88
N PRO A 132 12.47 -30.82 13.30
CA PRO A 132 12.81 -32.19 13.69
C PRO A 132 13.44 -33.01 12.55
N THR A 133 13.27 -32.61 11.30
CA THR A 133 13.87 -33.25 10.12
C THR A 133 15.29 -32.74 9.81
N GLY A 134 15.81 -31.81 10.61
CA GLY A 134 17.12 -31.17 10.41
C GLY A 134 17.13 -30.03 9.39
N GLN A 135 15.96 -29.62 8.89
CA GLN A 135 15.83 -28.49 7.97
C GLN A 135 15.71 -27.18 8.76
N THR A 136 16.44 -26.14 8.37
CA THR A 136 16.29 -24.81 8.96
C THR A 136 15.06 -24.13 8.38
N HIS A 137 14.18 -23.56 9.21
CA HIS A 137 13.04 -22.74 8.83
C HIS A 137 13.21 -21.32 9.33
N TYR A 138 12.85 -20.32 8.52
CA TYR A 138 12.94 -18.93 8.92
C TYR A 138 11.57 -18.44 9.42
N VAL A 139 11.46 -18.20 10.72
CA VAL A 139 10.22 -17.70 11.33
C VAL A 139 10.32 -16.19 11.52
N PRO A 140 9.35 -15.39 11.02
CA PRO A 140 9.37 -13.96 11.25
C PRO A 140 9.12 -13.66 12.72
N VAL A 141 10.08 -13.01 13.38
CA VAL A 141 9.96 -12.55 14.77
C VAL A 141 9.71 -11.05 14.77
N GLY A 142 8.53 -10.66 15.25
CA GLY A 142 8.18 -9.26 15.46
C GLY A 142 8.69 -8.79 16.81
N LYS A 143 9.56 -7.77 16.84
CA LYS A 143 9.92 -7.06 18.07
C LYS A 143 8.83 -6.04 18.40
N ASP A 144 8.67 -5.66 19.67
CA ASP A 144 7.59 -4.80 20.20
C ASP A 144 7.10 -3.73 19.20
N MET A 145 5.90 -3.97 18.66
CA MET A 145 5.29 -3.15 17.61
C MET A 145 4.51 -1.94 18.17
N THR A 146 4.75 -1.53 19.42
CA THR A 146 4.04 -0.41 20.07
C THR A 146 4.17 0.89 19.27
N LEU A 147 5.30 1.12 18.61
CA LEU A 147 5.52 2.25 17.71
C LEU A 147 4.75 2.17 16.38
N LEU A 148 4.29 0.98 15.97
CA LEU A 148 3.49 0.77 14.76
C LEU A 148 1.98 0.84 15.04
N ALA A 149 1.54 0.62 16.28
CA ALA A 149 0.12 0.56 16.64
C ALA A 149 -0.70 1.81 16.24
N PRO A 150 -0.25 3.07 16.47
CA PRO A 150 -1.00 4.25 16.04
C PRO A 150 -1.21 4.32 14.51
N TRP A 151 -0.32 3.68 13.74
CA TRP A 151 -0.35 3.69 12.27
C TRP A 151 -1.23 2.59 11.73
N ALA A 152 -1.21 1.42 12.35
CA ALA A 152 -2.22 0.40 12.07
C ALA A 152 -3.62 0.98 12.29
N ILE A 153 -3.82 1.74 13.39
CA ILE A 153 -5.08 2.43 13.66
C ILE A 153 -5.39 3.48 12.57
N TYR A 154 -4.44 4.33 12.19
CA TYR A 154 -4.63 5.30 11.12
C TYR A 154 -5.00 4.63 9.78
N SER A 155 -4.26 3.60 9.36
CA SER A 155 -4.50 2.91 8.09
C SER A 155 -5.83 2.16 8.09
N VAL A 156 -6.20 1.51 9.19
CA VAL A 156 -7.50 0.83 9.33
C VAL A 156 -8.63 1.84 9.33
N THR A 157 -8.50 2.96 10.05
CA THR A 157 -9.54 4.01 10.10
C THR A 157 -9.71 4.68 8.74
N VAL A 158 -8.63 5.15 8.10
CA VAL A 158 -8.69 5.79 6.78
C VAL A 158 -9.17 4.81 5.71
N GLY A 159 -8.69 3.57 5.73
CA GLY A 159 -9.15 2.52 4.81
C GLY A 159 -10.63 2.18 5.02
N GLY A 160 -11.08 2.09 6.27
CA GLY A 160 -12.48 1.87 6.63
C GLY A 160 -13.37 3.01 6.13
N VAL A 161 -12.99 4.26 6.42
CA VAL A 161 -13.70 5.46 5.93
C VAL A 161 -13.76 5.46 4.40
N ALA A 162 -12.66 5.17 3.71
CA ALA A 162 -12.64 5.12 2.25
C ALA A 162 -13.60 4.06 1.68
N LYS A 163 -13.69 2.88 2.32
CA LYS A 163 -14.63 1.82 1.94
C LYS A 163 -16.08 2.22 2.19
N VAL A 164 -16.39 2.82 3.35
CA VAL A 164 -17.73 3.31 3.68
C VAL A 164 -18.17 4.37 2.66
N LEU A 165 -17.31 5.36 2.38
CA LEU A 165 -17.58 6.39 1.38
C LEU A 165 -17.82 5.79 0.00
N SER A 166 -17.00 4.81 -0.39
CA SER A 166 -17.16 4.11 -1.68
C SER A 166 -18.47 3.31 -1.75
N GLY A 167 -18.89 2.69 -0.64
CA GLY A 167 -20.15 1.97 -0.52
C GLY A 167 -21.38 2.89 -0.58
N MET A 168 -21.34 4.02 0.12
CA MET A 168 -22.37 5.06 0.04
C MET A 168 -22.54 5.57 -1.40
N LEU A 169 -21.43 5.74 -2.11
CA LEU A 169 -21.40 6.10 -3.53
C LEU A 169 -22.09 5.04 -4.41
N ALA A 170 -21.77 3.77 -4.21
CA ALA A 170 -22.40 2.67 -4.97
C ALA A 170 -23.91 2.62 -4.72
N PHE A 171 -24.34 2.77 -3.47
CA PHE A 171 -25.76 2.79 -3.10
C PHE A 171 -26.51 3.98 -3.73
N GLN A 172 -25.92 5.17 -3.73
CA GLN A 172 -26.52 6.34 -4.38
C GLN A 172 -26.64 6.22 -5.90
N LEU A 173 -25.71 5.52 -6.55
CA LEU A 173 -25.79 5.24 -7.98
C LEU A 173 -26.92 4.27 -8.30
N MET A 174 -27.06 3.19 -7.50
CA MET A 174 -28.13 2.20 -7.67
C MET A 174 -29.53 2.79 -7.46
N ASN A 175 -29.71 3.74 -6.53
CA ASN A 175 -31.02 4.36 -6.27
C ASN A 175 -31.40 5.47 -7.28
N ARG A 176 -30.55 5.77 -8.26
CA ARG A 176 -30.83 6.78 -9.30
C ARG A 176 -31.26 6.20 -10.63
N GLU A 177 -31.24 4.87 -10.77
CA GLU A 177 -31.88 4.12 -11.86
C GLU A 177 -33.31 3.76 -11.48
#